data_AF-A0A3S0CIR3-F1
#
_entry.id   AF-A0A3S0CIR3-F1
#
_cell.length_a   1.000
_cell.length_b   1.000
_cell.length_c   1.000
_cell.angle_alpha   90.00
_cell.angle_beta   90.00
_cell.angle_gamma   90.00
#
_symmetry.space_group_name_H-M   'P 1'
#
loop_
_entity.id
_entity.type
_entity.pdbx_description
1 polymer ?
#
loop_
_entity_poly.entity_id
_entity_poly.type
_entity_poly.pdbx_seq_one_letter_code
_entity_poly.pdbx_strand_id
1 'polypeptide(L)'
;MLVLTTGELHPWAAHELSFGEAAYWAQHDARDDVFYADATQVERAAARPVVVLAANGGPADAVAAALPGALARAGALLVVCGDAQQINSVLGAGV
;
A
#
# COMPACT_ATOMS: atom_id res chain seq x y z
N MET A 1 5.35 -0.47 -9.89
CA MET A 1 4.28 -1.08 -9.06
C MET A 1 4.19 -0.30 -7.75
N LEU A 2 3.06 -0.28 -7.06
CA LEU A 2 2.92 0.33 -5.72
C LEU A 2 2.58 -0.75 -4.69
N VAL A 3 3.22 -0.71 -3.53
CA VAL A 3 2.92 -1.58 -2.38
C VAL A 3 2.58 -0.68 -1.19
N LEU A 4 1.40 -0.87 -0.63
CA LEU A 4 0.89 -0.19 0.55
C LEU A 4 0.89 -1.15 1.73
N THR A 5 1.44 -0.75 2.87
CA THR A 5 1.44 -1.54 4.11
C THR A 5 0.53 -0.89 5.15
N THR A 6 -0.28 -1.68 5.87
CA THR A 6 -1.15 -1.16 6.94
C THR A 6 -0.48 -1.10 8.31
N GLY A 7 0.59 -1.87 8.48
CA GLY A 7 1.47 -1.85 9.66
C GLY A 7 2.85 -1.34 9.30
N GLU A 8 3.88 -2.02 9.80
CA GLU A 8 5.28 -1.61 9.58
C GLU A 8 5.63 -1.47 8.10
N LEU A 9 6.44 -0.47 7.79
CA LEU A 9 6.97 -0.26 6.46
C LEU A 9 7.86 -1.44 6.03
N HIS A 10 7.91 -1.66 4.73
CA HIS A 10 8.87 -2.60 4.17
C HIS A 10 10.31 -2.19 4.55
N PRO A 11 11.21 -3.11 4.96
CA PRO A 11 12.55 -2.75 5.44
C PRO A 11 13.38 -1.93 4.45
N TRP A 12 13.21 -2.19 3.15
CA TRP A 12 13.84 -1.38 2.10
C TRP A 12 13.34 0.08 2.12
N ALA A 13 12.03 0.30 2.28
CA ALA A 13 11.45 1.64 2.36
C ALA A 13 11.95 2.40 3.59
N ALA A 14 12.02 1.72 4.74
CA ALA A 14 12.55 2.28 5.98
C ALA A 14 14.03 2.67 5.83
N HIS A 15 14.82 1.85 5.14
CA HIS A 15 16.21 2.17 4.82
C HIS A 15 16.32 3.39 3.88
N GLU A 16 15.58 3.42 2.78
CA GLU A 16 15.64 4.51 1.82
C GLU A 16 15.16 5.86 2.42
N LEU A 17 14.11 5.82 3.23
CA LEU A 17 13.63 6.99 3.97
C LEU A 17 14.68 7.57 4.93
N SER A 18 15.62 6.74 5.42
CA SER A 18 16.72 7.22 6.26
C SER A 18 17.68 8.19 5.54
N PHE A 19 17.69 8.16 4.20
CA PHE A 19 18.44 9.12 3.37
C PHE A 19 17.64 10.39 3.03
N GLY A 20 16.35 10.46 3.41
CA GLY A 20 15.51 11.64 3.32
C GLY A 20 14.21 11.42 2.55
N GLU A 21 13.11 11.93 3.11
CA GLU A 21 11.77 11.77 2.56
C GLU A 21 11.62 12.36 1.14
N ALA A 22 12.16 13.55 0.90
CA ALA A 22 12.05 14.19 -0.41
C ALA A 22 12.72 13.35 -1.52
N ALA A 23 13.91 12.81 -1.25
CA ALA A 23 14.63 11.95 -2.19
C ALA A 23 13.86 10.63 -2.41
N TYR A 24 13.31 10.05 -1.35
CA TYR A 24 12.50 8.84 -1.45
C TYR A 24 11.24 9.04 -2.31
N TRP A 25 10.48 10.12 -2.10
CA TRP A 25 9.30 10.39 -2.91
C TRP A 25 9.61 10.79 -4.35
N ALA A 26 10.81 11.29 -4.64
CA ALA A 26 11.24 11.47 -6.03
C ALA A 26 11.36 10.11 -6.77
N GLN A 27 11.68 9.01 -6.07
CA GLN A 27 11.68 7.66 -6.65
C GLN A 27 10.25 7.23 -7.06
N HIS A 28 9.25 7.61 -6.27
CA HIS A 28 7.86 7.41 -6.64
C HIS A 28 7.49 8.11 -7.95
N ASP A 29 7.98 9.33 -8.16
CA ASP A 29 7.70 10.11 -9.37
C ASP A 29 8.50 9.63 -10.59
N ALA A 30 9.70 9.09 -10.37
CA ALA A 30 10.54 8.48 -11.41
C ALA A 30 9.91 7.22 -12.00
N ARG A 31 9.19 6.45 -11.18
CA ARG A 31 8.45 5.23 -11.58
C ARG A 31 9.29 4.04 -12.06
N ASP A 32 10.61 4.08 -11.85
CA ASP A 32 11.53 3.07 -12.37
C ASP A 32 11.45 1.71 -11.65
N ASP A 33 11.02 1.68 -10.39
CA ASP A 33 10.93 0.47 -9.57
C ASP A 33 9.60 0.34 -8.80
N VAL A 34 9.49 -0.68 -7.97
CA VAL A 34 8.45 -0.86 -6.96
C VAL A 34 8.60 0.22 -5.89
N PHE A 35 7.53 0.98 -5.69
CA PHE A 35 7.47 1.96 -4.61
C PHE A 35 6.67 1.41 -3.43
N TYR A 36 7.17 1.62 -2.21
CA TYR A 36 6.54 1.18 -0.99
C TYR A 36 6.07 2.39 -0.18
N ALA A 37 4.88 2.34 0.38
CA ALA A 37 4.39 3.39 1.25
C ALA A 37 3.50 2.82 2.36
N ASP A 38 3.39 3.57 3.45
CA ASP A 38 2.36 3.32 4.45
C ASP A 38 0.98 3.63 3.83
N ALA A 39 -0.02 2.82 4.15
CA ALA A 39 -1.37 2.96 3.62
C ALA A 39 -2.02 4.32 3.96
N THR A 40 -1.62 4.97 5.04
CA THR A 40 -2.07 6.34 5.39
C THR A 40 -1.59 7.40 4.40
N GLN A 41 -0.55 7.11 3.61
CA GLN A 41 -0.01 7.99 2.58
C GLN A 41 -0.63 7.75 1.19
N VAL A 42 -1.68 6.93 1.08
CA VAL A 42 -2.28 6.52 -0.20
C VAL A 42 -2.78 7.71 -1.05
N GLU A 43 -3.20 8.80 -0.42
CA GLU A 43 -3.66 10.00 -1.13
C GLU A 43 -2.53 10.79 -1.77
N ARG A 44 -1.30 10.65 -1.28
CA ARG A 44 -0.11 11.24 -1.91
C ARG A 44 0.39 10.42 -3.09
N ALA A 45 0.13 9.11 -3.09
CA ALA A 45 0.60 8.21 -4.13
C ALA A 45 -0.12 8.48 -5.47
N ALA A 46 0.64 8.40 -6.56
CA ALA A 46 0.08 8.41 -7.91
C ALA A 46 -0.40 7.01 -8.30
N ALA A 47 -1.35 6.97 -9.23
CA ALA A 47 -1.86 5.70 -9.74
C ALA A 47 -0.76 4.86 -10.42
N ARG A 48 -0.83 3.54 -10.23
CA ARG A 48 0.05 2.54 -10.83
C ARG A 48 -0.78 1.43 -11.49
N PRO A 49 -0.27 0.76 -12.54
CA PRO A 49 -0.99 -0.36 -13.15
C PRO A 49 -1.35 -1.46 -12.15
N VAL A 50 -0.44 -1.76 -11.21
CA VAL A 50 -0.63 -2.74 -10.14
C VAL A 50 -0.37 -2.07 -8.80
N VAL A 51 -1.32 -2.25 -7.88
CA VAL A 51 -1.22 -1.87 -6.46
C VAL A 51 -1.38 -3.13 -5.61
N VAL A 52 -0.52 -3.28 -4.61
CA VAL A 52 -0.62 -4.32 -3.58
C VAL A 52 -0.95 -3.63 -2.26
N LEU A 53 -2.03 -4.04 -1.59
CA LEU A 53 -2.34 -3.66 -0.22
C LEU A 53 -1.99 -4.84 0.70
N ALA A 54 -0.89 -4.72 1.42
CA ALA A 54 -0.43 -5.70 2.40
C ALA A 54 -1.02 -5.39 3.78
N ALA A 55 -1.97 -6.22 4.22
CA ALA A 55 -2.51 -6.24 5.57
C ALA A 55 -1.50 -6.91 6.53
N ASN A 56 -0.45 -6.17 6.90
CA ASN A 56 0.69 -6.66 7.68
C ASN A 56 0.70 -6.19 9.15
N GLY A 57 -0.46 -5.79 9.67
CA GLY A 57 -0.63 -5.26 11.02
C GLY A 57 -1.37 -3.92 11.00
N GLY A 58 -1.23 -3.16 12.10
CA GLY A 58 -1.94 -1.90 12.30
C GLY A 58 -3.32 -2.05 12.96
N PRO A 59 -4.09 -0.96 13.04
CA PRO A 59 -5.45 -0.95 13.57
C PRO A 59 -6.37 -1.96 12.85
N ALA A 60 -7.37 -2.49 13.56
CA ALA A 60 -8.29 -3.50 13.03
C ALA A 60 -9.03 -3.03 11.75
N ASP A 61 -9.30 -1.73 11.64
CA ASP A 61 -9.98 -1.09 10.52
C ASP A 61 -9.03 -0.57 9.42
N ALA A 62 -7.70 -0.72 9.57
CA ALA A 62 -6.73 -0.13 8.64
C ALA A 62 -6.90 -0.64 7.20
N VAL A 63 -7.19 -1.92 7.02
CA VAL A 63 -7.44 -2.50 5.69
C VAL A 63 -8.71 -1.90 5.07
N ALA A 64 -9.78 -1.80 5.86
CA ALA A 64 -11.04 -1.22 5.39
C ALA A 64 -10.89 0.26 5.02
N ALA A 65 -10.13 1.02 5.81
CA ALA A 65 -9.83 2.42 5.55
C ALA A 65 -8.95 2.61 4.30
N ALA A 66 -7.96 1.76 4.09
CA ALA A 66 -7.01 1.88 2.99
C ALA A 66 -7.57 1.38 1.64
N LEU A 67 -8.51 0.44 1.67
CA LEU A 67 -8.98 -0.26 0.47
C LEU A 67 -9.52 0.68 -0.63
N PRO A 68 -10.37 1.70 -0.35
CA PRO A 68 -10.85 2.61 -1.39
C PRO A 68 -9.72 3.41 -2.05
N GLY A 69 -8.76 3.89 -1.25
CA GLY A 69 -7.59 4.61 -1.76
C GLY A 69 -6.72 3.69 -2.62
N ALA A 70 -6.43 2.48 -2.15
CA ALA A 70 -5.64 1.49 -2.89
C ALA A 70 -6.30 1.14 -4.24
N LEU A 71 -7.63 0.99 -4.26
CA LEU A 71 -8.41 0.77 -5.46
C LEU A 71 -8.34 1.96 -6.43
N ALA A 72 -8.48 3.19 -5.92
CA ALA A 72 -8.38 4.40 -6.74
C ALA A 72 -6.98 4.61 -7.36
N ARG A 73 -5.92 4.06 -6.74
CA ARG A 73 -4.56 4.08 -7.29
C ARG A 73 -4.28 2.89 -8.22
N ALA A 74 -5.14 1.87 -8.28
CA ALA A 74 -4.95 0.71 -9.12
C ALA A 74 -5.53 0.94 -10.53
N GLY A 75 -4.65 1.00 -11.53
CA GLY A 75 -5.04 1.21 -12.93
C GLY A 75 -5.51 -0.05 -13.66
N ALA A 76 -5.05 -1.22 -13.23
CA ALA A 76 -5.42 -2.51 -13.85
C ALA A 76 -5.70 -3.61 -12.82
N LEU A 77 -4.93 -3.66 -11.72
CA LEU A 77 -5.06 -4.69 -10.71
C LEU A 77 -4.79 -4.15 -9.30
N LEU A 78 -5.70 -4.48 -8.38
CA LEU A 78 -5.47 -4.40 -6.94
C LEU A 78 -5.31 -5.82 -6.39
N VAL A 79 -4.21 -6.06 -5.68
CA VAL A 79 -3.97 -7.30 -4.93
C VAL A 79 -4.05 -6.95 -3.44
N VAL A 80 -4.80 -7.72 -2.66
CA VAL A 80 -4.85 -7.59 -1.20
C VAL A 80 -4.23 -8.85 -0.58
N CYS A 81 -3.19 -8.68 0.24
CA CYS A 81 -2.40 -9.78 0.81
C CYS A 81 -2.40 -9.70 2.34
N GLY A 82 -2.52 -10.83 3.03
CA GLY A 82 -2.51 -10.88 4.49
C GLY A 82 -3.42 -11.98 5.03
N ASP A 83 -3.96 -11.78 6.23
CA ASP A 83 -4.92 -12.71 6.82
C ASP A 83 -6.20 -12.80 5.98
N ALA A 84 -6.53 -14.01 5.52
CA ALA A 84 -7.65 -14.23 4.60
C ALA A 84 -9.01 -13.93 5.25
N GLN A 85 -9.17 -14.19 6.56
CA GLN A 85 -10.42 -13.94 7.25
C GLN A 85 -10.70 -12.44 7.37
N GLN A 86 -9.70 -11.66 7.77
CA GLN A 86 -9.77 -10.20 7.81
C GLN A 86 -10.11 -9.64 6.42
N ILE A 87 -9.37 -10.06 5.39
CA ILE A 87 -9.59 -9.57 4.02
C ILE A 87 -10.98 -9.91 3.51
N ASN A 88 -11.44 -11.15 3.67
CA ASN A 88 -12.77 -11.57 3.20
C ASN A 88 -13.89 -10.82 3.91
N SER A 89 -13.73 -10.54 5.21
CA SER A 89 -14.71 -9.75 5.97
C SER A 89 -14.88 -8.32 5.45
N VAL A 90 -13.78 -7.68 5.04
CA VAL A 90 -13.80 -6.32 4.48
C VAL A 90 -14.35 -6.33 3.04
N LEU A 91 -13.99 -7.33 2.24
CA LEU A 91 -14.44 -7.45 0.86
C LEU A 91 -15.90 -7.91 0.71
N GLY A 92 -16.57 -8.27 1.82
CA GLY A 92 -17.92 -8.84 1.77
C GLY A 92 -17.97 -10.18 1.04
N ALA A 93 -16.83 -10.85 0.90
CA ALA A 93 -16.76 -12.20 0.38
C ALA A 93 -17.22 -13.13 1.51
N GLY A 94 -18.43 -13.68 1.38
CA GLY A 94 -18.99 -14.61 2.38
C GLY A 94 -18.03 -15.75 2.67
N VAL A 95 -17.70 -15.95 3.95
CA VAL A 95 -16.95 -17.10 4.48
C VAL A 95 -17.90 -18.14 5.05
#